data_AF-A0A538ETR6-F1
#
_entry.id   AF-A0A538ETR6-F1
#
_cell.length_a   1.000
_cell.length_b   1.000
_cell.length_c   1.000
_cell.angle_alpha   90.00
_cell.angle_beta   90.00
_cell.angle_gamma   90.00
#
_symmetry.space_group_name_H-M   'P 1'
#
loop_
_entity.id
_entity.type
_entity.pdbx_description
1 polymer ?
#
loop_
_entity_poly.entity_id
_entity_poly.type
_entity_poly.pdbx_seq_one_letter_code
_entity_poly.pdbx_strand_id
1 'polypeptide(L)'
;MTIPPIGPLSPVGAPTTIAPAAGTGASGGGDFANALSGGLDKLQQLQSTSDNLAVKAATGSLTDAHDYMIASTQASLATQLTVAVRNKAVDAFNEIMRMQA
;
A
#
# COMPACT_ATOMS: atom_id res chain seq x y z
N MET A 1 -1.95 58.32 -43.43
CA MET A 1 -2.09 57.29 -42.38
C MET A 1 -1.59 55.95 -42.94
N THR A 2 -0.31 55.66 -42.68
CA THR A 2 0.45 54.55 -43.26
C THR A 2 0.03 53.19 -42.73
N ILE A 3 -0.14 52.21 -43.62
CA ILE A 3 -0.50 50.81 -43.33
C ILE A 3 0.75 50.07 -42.81
N PRO A 4 0.68 49.31 -41.70
CA PRO A 4 1.82 48.58 -41.17
C PRO A 4 2.21 47.37 -42.07
N PRO A 5 3.51 47.03 -42.18
CA PRO A 5 3.96 45.89 -42.98
C PRO A 5 3.68 44.54 -42.28
N ILE A 6 3.34 43.53 -43.08
CA ILE A 6 3.15 42.15 -42.63
C ILE A 6 4.49 41.52 -42.21
N GLY A 7 4.55 40.98 -41.00
CA GLY A 7 5.73 40.31 -40.46
C GLY A 7 5.94 38.90 -41.03
N PRO A 8 7.16 38.35 -40.94
CA PRO A 8 7.47 37.03 -41.49
C PRO A 8 6.77 35.91 -40.71
N LEU A 9 6.14 35.01 -41.46
CA LEU A 9 5.59 33.73 -41.01
C LEU A 9 6.67 32.85 -40.37
N SER A 10 6.46 32.48 -39.11
CA SER A 10 7.35 31.59 -38.36
C SER A 10 7.22 30.15 -38.85
N PRO A 11 8.33 29.40 -38.98
CA PRO A 11 8.29 28.02 -39.44
C PRO A 11 7.61 27.13 -38.40
N VAL A 12 6.78 26.20 -38.90
CA VAL A 12 6.10 25.17 -38.11
C VAL A 12 7.15 24.37 -37.33
N GLY A 13 7.01 24.37 -36.01
CA GLY A 13 7.89 23.65 -35.09
C GLY A 13 7.90 22.14 -35.38
N ALA A 14 9.09 21.57 -35.30
CA ALA A 14 9.40 20.14 -35.43
C ALA A 14 8.48 19.25 -34.55
N PRO A 15 8.29 17.97 -34.92
CA PRO A 15 7.33 17.08 -34.27
C PRO A 15 7.62 16.96 -32.77
N THR A 16 6.57 17.17 -31.98
CA THR A 16 6.50 16.90 -30.55
C THR A 16 7.15 15.56 -30.23
N THR A 17 8.32 15.59 -29.60
CA THR A 17 8.85 14.43 -28.88
C THR A 17 7.86 14.10 -27.77
N ILE A 18 7.29 12.90 -27.80
CA ILE A 18 6.44 12.37 -26.73
C ILE A 18 7.28 12.43 -25.45
N ALA A 19 6.90 13.34 -24.54
CA ALA A 19 7.50 13.41 -23.22
C ALA A 19 7.35 12.05 -22.55
N PRO A 20 8.40 11.50 -21.92
CA PRO A 20 8.22 10.31 -21.10
C PRO A 20 7.15 10.64 -20.07
N ALA A 21 6.08 9.86 -20.04
CA ALA A 21 5.11 9.92 -18.97
C ALA A 21 5.92 9.84 -17.67
N ALA A 22 5.77 10.85 -16.81
CA ALA A 22 6.29 10.81 -15.46
C ALA A 22 5.62 9.62 -14.76
N GLY A 23 6.24 8.45 -14.91
CA GLY A 23 6.00 7.32 -14.03
C GLY A 23 6.25 7.85 -12.65
N THR A 24 5.19 7.86 -11.85
CA THR A 24 5.15 8.22 -10.43
C THR A 24 6.49 7.91 -9.80
N GLY A 25 7.28 8.97 -9.60
CA GLY A 25 8.59 8.87 -8.97
C GLY A 25 8.42 8.07 -7.69
N ALA A 26 9.28 7.07 -7.50
CA ALA A 26 9.27 6.18 -6.36
C ALA A 26 8.92 6.98 -5.10
N SER A 27 7.67 6.81 -4.63
CA SER A 27 7.21 7.45 -3.41
C SER A 27 7.96 6.75 -2.27
N GLY A 28 9.09 7.36 -1.91
CA GLY A 28 10.10 6.78 -1.06
C GLY A 28 9.62 6.67 0.36
N GLY A 29 9.84 5.52 0.99
CA GLY A 29 9.78 5.27 2.44
C GLY A 29 8.42 5.43 3.13
N GLY A 30 7.73 6.54 2.90
CA GLY A 30 6.46 6.92 3.50
C GLY A 30 5.30 6.02 3.09
N ASP A 31 5.22 5.60 1.83
CA ASP A 31 4.11 4.74 1.37
C ASP A 31 4.18 3.33 1.95
N PHE A 32 5.39 2.78 2.11
CA PHE A 32 5.58 1.52 2.80
C PHE A 32 5.28 1.65 4.29
N ALA A 33 5.76 2.72 4.94
CA ALA A 33 5.47 2.96 6.35
C ALA A 33 3.96 3.15 6.62
N ASN A 34 3.26 3.88 5.75
CA ASN A 34 1.81 4.07 5.81
C ASN A 34 1.05 2.76 5.53
N ALA A 35 1.49 1.97 4.55
CA ALA A 35 0.90 0.65 4.27
C ALA A 35 1.12 -0.33 5.43
N LEU A 36 2.29 -0.28 6.07
CA LEU A 36 2.61 -1.11 7.23
C LEU A 36 1.80 -0.69 8.46
N SER A 37 1.69 0.62 8.74
CA SER A 37 0.85 1.10 9.85
C SER A 37 -0.61 0.74 9.61
N GLY A 38 -1.14 0.97 8.40
CA GLY A 38 -2.49 0.57 8.04
C GLY A 38 -2.72 -0.94 8.11
N GLY A 39 -1.68 -1.75 7.82
CA GLY A 39 -1.72 -3.20 8.01
C GLY A 39 -1.76 -3.62 9.48
N LEU A 40 -1.03 -2.93 10.37
CA LEU A 40 -1.09 -3.14 11.81
C LEU A 40 -2.45 -2.75 12.40
N ASP A 41 -2.99 -1.59 12.00
CA ASP A 41 -4.35 -1.17 12.36
C ASP A 41 -5.39 -2.20 11.91
N LYS A 42 -5.25 -2.72 10.69
CA LYS A 42 -6.12 -3.76 10.15
C LYS A 42 -6.02 -5.06 10.96
N LEU A 43 -4.81 -5.47 11.37
CA LEU A 43 -4.61 -6.64 12.22
C LEU A 43 -5.29 -6.45 13.59
N GLN A 44 -5.14 -5.27 14.20
CA GLN A 44 -5.79 -4.95 15.47
C GLN A 44 -7.33 -4.98 15.34
N GLN A 45 -7.87 -4.46 14.24
CA GLN A 45 -9.29 -4.52 13.94
C GLN A 45 -9.78 -5.96 13.71
N LEU A 46 -8.97 -6.80 13.04
CA LEU A 46 -9.27 -8.22 12.81
C LEU A 46 -9.28 -9.02 14.11
N GLN A 47 -8.35 -8.70 15.02
CA GLN A 47 -8.28 -9.29 16.36
C GLN A 47 -9.52 -8.90 17.18
N SER A 48 -9.87 -7.61 17.27
CA SER A 48 -11.09 -7.16 17.96
C SER A 48 -12.36 -7.74 17.35
N THR A 49 -12.42 -7.87 16.02
CA THR A 49 -13.56 -8.53 15.34
C THR A 49 -13.66 -10.00 15.74
N SER A 50 -12.54 -10.72 15.72
CA SER A 50 -12.49 -12.13 16.13
C SER A 50 -12.89 -12.31 17.59
N ASP A 51 -12.44 -11.43 18.49
CA ASP A 51 -12.84 -11.46 19.90
C ASP A 51 -14.34 -11.16 20.08
N ASN A 52 -14.90 -10.20 19.34
CA ASN A 52 -16.32 -9.90 19.40
C ASN A 52 -17.18 -11.07 18.88
N LEU A 53 -16.75 -11.70 17.79
CA LEU A 53 -17.38 -12.89 17.24
C LEU A 53 -17.24 -14.10 18.17
N ALA A 54 -16.11 -14.25 18.87
CA ALA A 54 -15.92 -15.30 19.87
C ALA A 54 -16.85 -15.11 21.08
N VAL A 55 -17.04 -13.87 21.54
CA VAL A 55 -18.02 -13.55 22.60
C VAL A 55 -19.45 -13.86 22.14
N LYS A 56 -19.82 -13.47 20.91
CA LYS A 56 -21.14 -13.77 20.32
C LYS A 56 -21.39 -15.26 20.08
N ALA A 57 -20.34 -16.00 19.73
CA ALA A 57 -20.35 -17.45 19.63
C ALA A 57 -20.60 -18.11 21.00
N ALA A 58 -19.92 -17.63 22.04
CA ALA A 58 -20.08 -18.12 23.41
C ALA A 58 -21.46 -17.79 24.02
N THR A 59 -22.09 -16.67 23.63
CA THR A 59 -23.44 -16.29 24.09
C THR A 59 -24.58 -16.99 23.34
N GLY A 60 -24.28 -17.93 22.44
CA GLY A 60 -25.29 -18.75 21.76
C GLY A 60 -26.13 -18.02 20.71
N SER A 61 -25.73 -16.82 20.28
CA SER A 61 -26.38 -16.03 19.20
C SER A 61 -25.63 -16.14 17.88
N LEU A 62 -24.92 -17.26 17.65
CA LEU A 62 -24.20 -17.48 16.41
C LEU A 62 -25.16 -17.99 15.35
N THR A 63 -25.69 -17.08 14.54
CA THR A 63 -26.56 -17.41 13.40
C THR A 63 -25.80 -18.22 12.33
N ASP A 64 -24.47 -18.06 12.22
CA ASP A 64 -23.65 -18.73 11.21
C ASP A 64 -22.28 -19.16 11.74
N ALA A 65 -22.11 -20.46 12.03
CA ALA A 65 -20.83 -21.06 12.44
C ALA A 65 -19.71 -20.89 11.39
N HIS A 66 -20.07 -20.63 10.13
CA HIS A 66 -19.14 -20.39 9.03
C HIS A 66 -18.40 -19.05 9.18
N ASP A 67 -19.04 -17.99 9.69
CA ASP A 67 -18.38 -16.69 9.90
C ASP A 67 -17.27 -16.78 10.96
N TYR A 68 -17.45 -17.60 11.99
CA TYR A 68 -16.40 -17.86 12.98
C TYR A 68 -15.21 -18.61 12.38
N MET A 69 -15.46 -19.64 11.54
CA MET A 69 -14.38 -20.36 10.85
C MET A 69 -13.61 -19.47 9.87
N ILE A 70 -14.32 -18.61 9.13
CA ILE A 70 -13.69 -17.66 8.21
C ILE A 70 -12.85 -16.63 9.00
N ALA A 71 -13.42 -16.04 10.05
CA ALA A 71 -12.72 -15.06 10.88
C ALA A 71 -11.46 -15.65 11.54
N SER A 72 -11.56 -16.86 12.12
CA SER A 72 -10.41 -17.52 12.76
C SER A 72 -9.30 -17.89 11.77
N THR A 73 -9.67 -18.33 10.56
CA THR A 73 -8.71 -18.61 9.48
C THR A 73 -8.03 -17.33 9.01
N GLN A 74 -8.79 -16.25 8.85
CA GLN A 74 -8.27 -14.95 8.41
C GLN A 74 -7.32 -14.34 9.48
N ALA A 75 -7.68 -14.43 10.76
CA ALA A 75 -6.83 -14.00 11.88
C ALA A 75 -5.52 -14.80 11.96
N SER A 76 -5.59 -16.12 11.78
CA SER A 76 -4.41 -16.99 11.76
C SER A 76 -3.48 -16.64 10.59
N LEU A 77 -4.02 -16.47 9.39
CA LEU A 77 -3.26 -16.12 8.20
C LEU A 77 -2.65 -14.71 8.29
N ALA A 78 -3.41 -13.74 8.80
CA ALA A 78 -2.92 -12.38 9.02
C ALA A 78 -1.74 -12.37 9.99
N THR A 79 -1.84 -13.12 11.09
CA THR A 79 -0.75 -13.25 12.08
C THR A 79 0.51 -13.86 11.46
N GLN A 80 0.37 -14.93 10.68
CA GLN A 80 1.48 -15.56 9.97
C GLN A 80 2.14 -14.59 8.99
N LEU A 81 1.35 -13.82 8.24
CA LEU A 81 1.84 -12.79 7.33
C LEU A 81 2.63 -11.71 8.08
N THR A 82 2.13 -11.24 9.23
CA THR A 82 2.83 -10.25 10.05
C THR A 82 4.18 -10.76 10.54
N VAL A 83 4.26 -12.03 10.95
CA VAL A 83 5.54 -12.65 11.35
C VAL A 83 6.50 -12.73 10.17
N ALA A 84 6.03 -13.11 8.98
CA ALA A 84 6.86 -13.16 7.78
C ALA A 84 7.41 -11.77 7.38
N VAL A 85 6.56 -10.74 7.44
CA VAL A 85 6.97 -9.35 7.17
C VAL A 85 7.98 -8.87 8.20
N ARG A 86 7.77 -9.14 9.50
CA ARG A 86 8.72 -8.82 10.57
C ARG A 86 10.09 -9.46 10.31
N ASN A 87 10.12 -10.75 10.00
CA ASN A 87 11.37 -11.46 9.75
C ASN A 87 12.09 -10.85 8.54
N LYS A 88 11.37 -10.60 7.45
CA LYS A 88 11.95 -10.00 6.24
C LYS A 88 12.50 -8.59 6.48
N ALA A 89 11.84 -7.80 7.33
CA ALA A 89 12.32 -6.47 7.71
C ALA A 89 13.62 -6.52 8.53
N VAL A 90 13.73 -7.49 9.46
CA VAL A 90 14.96 -7.72 10.23
C VAL A 90 16.10 -8.20 9.33
N ASP A 91 15.82 -9.11 8.41
CA ASP A 91 16.81 -9.59 7.43
C ASP A 91 17.32 -8.44 6.55
N ALA A 92 16.41 -7.60 6.05
CA ALA A 92 16.78 -6.43 5.25
C ALA A 92 17.65 -5.45 6.02
N PHE A 93 17.35 -5.21 7.30
CA PHE A 93 18.18 -4.36 8.17
C PHE A 93 19.57 -4.95 8.40
N ASN A 94 19.66 -6.25 8.69
CA ASN A 94 20.94 -6.95 8.86
C ASN A 94 21.78 -6.95 7.57
N GLU A 95 21.16 -7.10 6.40
CA GLU A 95 21.85 -7.06 5.12
C GLU A 95 22.41 -5.66 4.83
N ILE A 96 21.65 -4.59 5.14
CA ILE A 96 22.14 -3.21 5.04
C ILE A 96 23.37 -3.00 5.95
N MET A 97 23.33 -3.51 7.18
CA MET A 97 24.47 -3.42 8.10
C MET A 97 25.69 -4.20 7.59
N ARG A 98 25.49 -5.35 6.92
CA ARG A 98 26.58 -6.12 6.30
C ARG A 98 27.18 -5.45 5.06
N MET A 99 26.39 -4.70 4.29
CA MET A 99 26.90 -3.94 3.14
C MET A 99 27.66 -2.67 3.54
N GLN A 100 27.36 -2.09 4.70
CA GLN A 100 28.00 -0.85 5.17
C GLN A 100 29.20 -1.08 6.11
N ALA A 101 29.43 -2.32 6.55
CA ALA A 101 30.58 -2.72 7.39
C ALA A 101 31.79 -3.16 6.55
#